data_AF-A0A3B8Z1I8-F1
#
_entry.id   AF-A0A3B8Z1I8-F1
#
_cell.length_a   1.000
_cell.length_b   1.000
_cell.length_c   1.000
_cell.angle_alpha   90.00
_cell.angle_beta   90.00
_cell.angle_gamma   90.00
#
_symmetry.space_group_name_H-M   'P 1'
#
loop_
_entity.id
_entity.type
_entity.pdbx_description
1 polymer ?
#
loop_
_entity_poly.entity_id
_entity_poly.type
_entity_poly.pdbx_seq_one_letter_code
_entity_poly.pdbx_strand_id
1 'polypeptide(L)'
;MNITATCTRRPWNKGKLVGQKTPLRLRDIWAIRVRLQLAERTRDLALFDLAIDSKLRACDLTKLRVCDVAHGEHVSSRAMVMQQKTKRPVQFEISKRSINPT
;
A
#
# COMPACT_ATOMS: atom_id res chain seq x y z
N MET A 1 15.43 -22.62 -28.20
CA MET A 1 14.26 -21.73 -28.09
C MET A 1 13.59 -22.04 -26.77
N ASN A 2 13.83 -21.24 -25.73
CA ASN A 2 13.38 -21.56 -24.37
C ASN A 2 12.01 -20.92 -24.14
N ILE A 3 10.98 -21.75 -24.13
CA ILE A 3 9.60 -21.36 -23.80
C ILE A 3 9.61 -21.05 -22.30
N THR A 4 9.74 -19.77 -21.95
CA THR A 4 9.47 -19.30 -20.58
C THR A 4 7.99 -19.50 -20.33
N ALA A 5 7.63 -20.64 -19.73
CA ALA A 5 6.28 -20.93 -19.29
C ALA A 5 5.83 -19.81 -18.33
N THR A 6 4.97 -18.92 -18.81
CA THR A 6 4.31 -17.92 -17.98
C THR A 6 3.36 -18.67 -17.05
N CYS A 7 3.83 -19.02 -15.85
CA CYS A 7 2.99 -19.57 -14.81
C CYS A 7 1.94 -18.50 -14.48
N THR A 8 0.77 -18.62 -15.08
CA THR A 8 -0.38 -17.76 -14.80
C THR A 8 -0.82 -18.06 -13.38
N ARG A 9 -0.27 -17.33 -12.40
CA ARG A 9 -0.69 -17.41 -11.00
C ARG A 9 -2.18 -17.10 -10.94
N ARG A 10 -3.01 -18.13 -10.89
CA ARG A 10 -4.43 -17.99 -10.66
C ARG A 10 -4.61 -17.44 -9.25
N PRO A 11 -5.36 -16.33 -9.06
CA PRO A 11 -5.59 -15.81 -7.73
C PRO A 11 -6.33 -16.86 -6.91
N TRP A 12 -5.98 -16.97 -5.62
CA TRP A 12 -6.47 -18.01 -4.71
C TRP A 12 -8.01 -18.06 -4.57
N ASN A 13 -8.67 -16.95 -4.91
CA ASN A 13 -10.11 -16.77 -4.87
C ASN A 13 -10.80 -16.80 -6.24
N LYS A 14 -10.12 -17.16 -7.33
CA LYS A 14 -10.74 -17.22 -8.67
C LYS A 14 -11.93 -18.20 -8.65
N GLY A 15 -13.10 -17.72 -9.08
CA GLY A 15 -14.33 -18.52 -9.10
C GLY A 15 -14.99 -18.73 -7.73
N LYS A 16 -14.46 -18.13 -6.65
CA LYS A 16 -15.06 -18.16 -5.32
C LYS A 16 -15.77 -16.85 -5.03
N LEU A 17 -17.03 -16.91 -4.62
CA LEU A 17 -17.76 -15.75 -4.09
C LEU A 17 -17.20 -15.44 -2.69
N VAL A 18 -16.22 -14.54 -2.62
CA VAL A 18 -15.71 -14.05 -1.34
C VAL A 18 -16.65 -12.94 -0.89
N GLY A 19 -17.43 -13.19 0.16
CA GLY A 19 -18.33 -12.19 0.75
C GLY A 19 -17.58 -10.98 1.30
N GLN A 20 -18.31 -10.12 2.03
CA GLN A 20 -17.73 -8.95 2.67
C GLN A 20 -16.58 -9.37 3.61
N LYS A 21 -15.39 -8.80 3.39
CA LYS A 21 -14.26 -8.99 4.31
C LYS A 21 -14.43 -8.06 5.50
N THR A 22 -14.22 -8.59 6.70
CA THR A 22 -14.19 -7.78 7.92
C THR A 22 -13.00 -6.81 7.88
N PRO A 23 -13.12 -5.60 8.42
CA PRO A 23 -11.99 -4.72 8.65
C PRO A 23 -10.92 -5.40 9.52
N LEU A 24 -9.66 -4.98 9.36
CA LEU A 24 -8.56 -5.44 10.21
C LEU A 24 -8.76 -4.95 11.65
N ARG A 25 -8.50 -5.82 12.63
CA ARG A 25 -8.47 -5.41 14.04
C ARG A 25 -7.13 -4.73 14.34
N LEU A 26 -7.08 -3.88 15.36
CA LEU A 26 -5.84 -3.22 15.80
C LEU A 26 -4.69 -4.21 16.06
N ARG A 27 -5.01 -5.36 16.68
CA ARG A 27 -4.05 -6.45 16.92
C ARG A 27 -3.48 -7.02 15.62
N ASP A 28 -4.31 -7.15 14.58
CA ASP A 28 -3.89 -7.70 13.29
C ASP A 28 -2.97 -6.71 12.55
N ILE A 29 -3.30 -5.40 12.61
CA ILE A 29 -2.45 -4.33 12.07
C ILE A 29 -1.08 -4.36 12.74
N TRP A 30 -1.04 -4.49 14.06
CA TRP A 30 0.21 -4.56 14.81
C TRP A 30 1.02 -5.82 14.46
N ALA A 31 0.36 -6.98 14.40
CA ALA A 31 1.01 -8.24 14.02
C ALA A 31 1.61 -8.19 12.61
N ILE A 32 0.90 -7.59 11.63
CA ILE A 32 1.42 -7.41 10.27
C ILE A 32 2.65 -6.49 10.29
N ARG A 33 2.56 -5.35 11.00
CA ARG A 33 3.66 -4.39 11.09
C ARG A 33 4.93 -5.03 11.65
N VAL A 34 4.82 -5.73 12.78
CA VAL A 34 5.96 -6.42 13.43
C VAL A 34 6.58 -7.46 12.50
N ARG A 35 5.75 -8.24 11.79
CA ARG A 35 6.26 -9.24 10.83
C ARG A 35 7.03 -8.59 9.67
N LEU A 36 6.57 -7.45 9.16
CA LEU A 36 7.28 -6.72 8.10
C LEU A 36 8.59 -6.10 8.60
N GLN A 37 8.61 -5.60 9.83
CA GLN A 37 9.81 -5.08 10.49
C GLN A 37 10.86 -6.18 10.70
N LEU A 38 10.47 -7.31 11.31
CA LEU A 38 11.37 -8.46 11.54
C LEU A 38 11.92 -9.06 10.24
N ALA A 39 11.17 -8.95 9.15
CA ALA A 39 11.59 -9.43 7.83
C ALA A 39 12.37 -8.36 7.02
N GLU A 40 12.65 -7.19 7.60
CA GLU A 40 13.33 -6.06 6.96
C GLU A 40 12.71 -5.65 5.62
N ARG A 41 11.38 -5.77 5.51
CA ARG A 41 10.64 -5.43 4.29
C ARG A 41 10.25 -3.95 4.29
N THR A 42 11.24 -3.06 4.28
CA THR A 42 11.04 -1.59 4.44
C THR A 42 10.03 -1.01 3.44
N ARG A 43 10.09 -1.40 2.16
CA ARG A 43 9.15 -0.95 1.13
C ARG A 43 7.71 -1.39 1.44
N ASP A 44 7.52 -2.64 1.83
CA ASP A 44 6.18 -3.17 2.10
C ASP A 44 5.62 -2.63 3.42
N LEU A 45 6.48 -2.39 4.41
CA LEU A 45 6.14 -1.70 5.66
C LEU A 45 5.65 -0.26 5.39
N ALA A 46 6.40 0.52 4.62
CA ALA A 46 6.04 1.88 4.25
C ALA A 46 4.71 1.92 3.46
N LEU A 47 4.53 1.02 2.48
CA LEU A 47 3.27 0.91 1.74
C LEU A 47 2.10 0.49 2.65
N PHE A 48 2.32 -0.41 3.60
CA PHE A 48 1.29 -0.84 4.54
C PHE A 48 0.84 0.31 5.44
N ASP A 49 1.78 1.04 6.03
CA ASP A 49 1.47 2.19 6.88
C ASP A 49 0.77 3.30 6.08
N LEU A 50 1.26 3.60 4.87
CA LEU A 50 0.63 4.58 3.99
C LEU A 50 -0.77 4.15 3.52
N ALA A 51 -1.03 2.85 3.33
CA ALA A 51 -2.35 2.35 2.98
C ALA A 51 -3.39 2.62 4.08
N ILE A 52 -2.98 2.48 5.35
CA ILE A 52 -3.83 2.73 6.51
C ILE A 52 -4.13 4.23 6.63
N ASP A 53 -3.12 5.08 6.48
CA ASP A 53 -3.25 6.54 6.54
C ASP A 53 -4.15 7.09 5.41
N SER A 54 -3.85 6.70 4.18
CA SER A 54 -4.44 7.31 2.97
C SER A 54 -5.74 6.69 2.51
N LYS A 55 -6.00 5.42 2.87
CA LYS A 55 -7.15 4.61 2.39
C LYS A 55 -7.24 4.55 0.86
N LEU A 56 -6.13 4.71 0.16
CA LEU A 56 -6.09 4.61 -1.29
C LEU A 56 -6.41 3.20 -1.77
N ARG A 57 -6.93 3.10 -3.00
CA ARG A 57 -7.07 1.80 -3.67
C ARG A 57 -5.68 1.24 -3.93
N ALA A 58 -5.55 -0.08 -3.88
CA ALA A 58 -4.27 -0.75 -4.11
C ALA A 58 -3.61 -0.28 -5.43
N CYS A 59 -4.37 -0.16 -6.51
CA CYS A 59 -3.83 0.28 -7.80
C CYS A 59 -3.31 1.72 -7.80
N ASP A 60 -3.89 2.60 -6.98
CA ASP A 60 -3.43 3.99 -6.82
C ASP A 60 -2.20 4.04 -5.91
N LEU A 61 -2.26 3.35 -4.77
CA LEU A 61 -1.16 3.26 -3.81
C LEU A 61 0.12 2.68 -4.42
N THR A 62 0.04 1.57 -5.16
CA THR A 62 1.22 0.91 -5.74
C THR A 62 1.85 1.68 -6.90
N LYS A 63 1.20 2.75 -7.39
CA LYS A 63 1.72 3.61 -8.47
C LYS A 63 2.25 4.95 -7.95
N LEU A 64 2.19 5.22 -6.65
CA LEU A 64 2.77 6.42 -6.08
C LEU A 64 4.27 6.50 -6.38
N ARG A 65 4.72 7.70 -6.70
CA ARG A 65 6.12 8.05 -6.89
C ARG A 65 6.59 8.87 -5.70
N VAL A 66 7.90 8.92 -5.50
CA VAL A 66 8.52 9.72 -4.43
C VAL A 66 8.11 11.19 -4.55
N CYS A 67 8.08 11.74 -5.76
CA CYS A 67 7.67 13.13 -6.00
C CYS A 67 6.20 13.44 -5.66
N ASP A 68 5.36 12.40 -5.51
CA ASP A 68 3.95 12.60 -5.15
C ASP A 68 3.78 12.77 -3.61
N VAL A 69 4.80 12.40 -2.82
CA VAL A 69 4.74 12.37 -1.34
C VAL A 69 5.89 13.10 -0.64
N ALA A 70 6.96 13.47 -1.36
CA ALA A 70 8.13 14.11 -0.78
C ALA A 70 8.73 15.17 -1.72
N HIS A 71 9.38 16.16 -1.11
CA HIS A 71 10.16 17.20 -1.78
C HIS A 71 11.57 17.26 -1.18
N GLY A 72 12.57 17.00 -2.01
CA GLY A 72 13.96 16.87 -1.54
C GLY A 72 14.08 15.75 -0.51
N GLU A 73 14.64 16.07 0.65
CA GLU A 73 14.81 15.13 1.77
C GLU A 73 13.61 15.09 2.73
N HIS A 74 12.56 15.88 2.47
CA HIS A 74 11.41 16.01 3.38
C HIS A 74 10.17 15.32 2.81
N VAL A 75 9.58 14.43 3.61
CA VAL A 75 8.27 13.85 3.31
C VAL A 75 7.18 14.86 3.68
N SER A 76 6.27 15.12 2.76
CA SER A 76 5.15 16.04 2.96
C SER A 76 4.18 15.50 3.99
N SER A 77 3.60 16.37 4.82
CA SER A 77 2.53 15.98 5.76
C SER A 77 1.22 15.63 5.06
N ARG A 78 1.04 16.10 3.82
CA ARG A 78 -0.09 15.81 2.95
C ARG A 78 0.38 15.55 1.53
N ALA A 79 -0.32 14.66 0.85
CA ALA A 79 -0.12 14.39 -0.57
C ALA A 79 -1.45 14.45 -1.31
N MET A 80 -1.40 14.80 -2.60
CA MET A 80 -2.57 14.83 -3.47
C MET A 80 -2.33 13.97 -4.69
N VAL A 81 -3.26 13.06 -4.97
CA VAL A 81 -3.14 12.08 -6.05
C VAL A 81 -4.40 12.02 -6.89
N MET A 82 -4.24 11.81 -8.19
CA MET A 82 -5.36 11.62 -9.10
C MET A 82 -5.82 10.16 -9.06
N GLN A 83 -7.01 9.89 -8.55
CA GLN A 83 -7.53 8.51 -8.50
C GLN A 83 -7.77 7.97 -9.90
N GLN A 84 -7.23 6.79 -10.22
CA GLN A 84 -7.29 6.24 -11.57
C GLN A 84 -8.71 5.97 -12.04
N LYS A 85 -9.55 5.42 -11.15
CA LYS A 85 -10.92 5.00 -11.50
C LYS A 85 -11.84 6.19 -11.73
N THR A 86 -11.77 7.20 -10.87
CA THR A 86 -12.72 8.31 -10.84
C THR A 86 -12.19 9.56 -11.52
N LYS A 87 -10.88 9.63 -11.79
CA LYS A 87 -10.20 10.83 -12.31
C LYS A 87 -10.45 12.07 -11.45
N ARG A 88 -10.52 11.87 -10.14
CA ARG A 88 -10.69 12.94 -9.15
C ARG A 88 -9.43 13.10 -8.31
N PRO A 89 -8.99 14.34 -8.04
CA PRO A 89 -7.91 14.57 -7.09
C PRO A 89 -8.41 14.21 -5.69
N VAL A 90 -7.57 13.51 -4.94
CA VAL A 90 -7.82 13.20 -3.53
C VAL A 90 -6.58 13.57 -2.75
N GLN A 91 -6.78 14.34 -1.69
CA GLN A 91 -5.75 14.67 -0.72
C GLN A 91 -5.85 13.75 0.49
N PHE A 92 -4.70 13.35 1.04
CA PHE A 92 -4.62 12.55 2.26
C PHE A 92 -3.44 13.01 3.12
N GLU A 93 -3.51 12.70 4.41
CA GLU A 93 -2.46 12.98 5.38
C GLU A 93 -1.46 11.83 5.44
N ILE A 94 -0.19 12.16 5.68
CA ILE A 94 0.90 11.21 5.87
C ILE A 94 1.33 11.34 7.34
N SER A 95 1.06 10.31 8.13
CA SER A 95 1.39 10.30 9.56
C SER A 95 2.91 10.31 9.76
N LYS A 96 3.42 10.95 10.83
CA LYS A 96 4.85 10.84 11.20
C LYS A 96 5.34 9.40 11.31
N ARG A 97 4.44 8.47 11.64
CA ARG A 97 4.70 7.04 11.71
C ARG A 97 5.08 6.42 10.37
N SER A 98 4.49 6.86 9.26
CA SER A 98 4.84 6.37 7.91
C SER A 98 6.13 7.01 7.38
N ILE A 99 6.63 8.08 8.01
CA ILE A 99 7.86 8.79 7.66
C ILE A 99 9.09 8.16 8.31
N ASN A 100 8.95 7.63 9.53
CA ASN A 100 10.06 7.07 10.29
C ASN A 100 9.92 5.53 10.37
N PRO A 101 10.53 4.77 9.44
CA PRO A 101 10.85 3.38 9.74
C PRO A 101 11.91 3.46 10.85
N THR A 102 11.53 3.07 12.07
CA THR A 102 12.46 2.87 13.19
C THR A 102 13.72 2.15 12.75
#